data_AF-A0A5A8F2A0-F1
#
_entry.id   AF-A0A5A8F2A0-F1
#
_cell.length_a   1.000
_cell.length_b   1.000
_cell.length_c   1.000
_cell.angle_alpha   90.00
_cell.angle_beta   90.00
_cell.angle_gamma   90.00
#
_symmetry.space_group_name_H-M   'P 1'
#
loop_
_entity.id
_entity.type
_entity.pdbx_description
1 polymer ?
#
loop_
_entity_poly.entity_id
_entity_poly.type
_entity_poly.pdbx_seq_one_letter_code
_entity_poly.pdbx_strand_id
1 'polypeptide(L)'
;MAVVKKLISLDESVARELEIISKALNKSQKEIVEAALDFYFDYTDGIIADKITDDIKEGKIKVYDSKEVYDELGIDVKEVEG
;
A
#
# COMPACT_ATOMS: atom_id res chain seq x y z
N MET A 1 13.25 12.45 -5.48
CA MET A 1 12.21 12.21 -4.45
C MET A 1 12.72 12.71 -3.11
N ALA A 2 11.84 13.23 -2.26
CA ALA A 2 12.19 13.59 -0.89
C ALA A 2 12.41 12.32 -0.06
N VAL A 3 13.49 12.28 0.73
CA VAL A 3 13.81 11.14 1.59
C VAL A 3 13.45 11.49 3.04
N VAL A 4 12.59 10.68 3.67
CA VAL A 4 12.23 10.82 5.08
C VAL A 4 12.95 9.76 5.89
N LYS A 5 13.71 10.17 6.91
CA LYS A 5 14.42 9.22 7.79
C LYS A 5 13.44 8.62 8.80
N LYS A 6 13.51 7.30 8.97
CA LYS A 6 12.82 6.55 10.02
C LYS A 6 13.84 5.76 10.82
N LEU A 7 13.72 5.82 12.15
CA LEU A 7 14.48 4.98 13.07
C LEU A 7 13.60 3.80 13.45
N ILE A 8 14.08 2.60 13.18
CA ILE A 8 13.40 1.34 13.52
C ILE A 8 14.36 0.46 14.31
N SER A 9 13.81 -0.27 15.28
CA SER A 9 14.55 -1.31 15.99
C SER A 9 14.22 -2.65 15.36
N LEU A 10 15.22 -3.49 15.17
CA LEU A 10 15.10 -4.84 14.64
C LEU A 10 15.63 -5.83 15.67
N ASP A 11 15.11 -7.05 15.63
CA ASP A 11 15.73 -8.16 16.34
C ASP A 11 17.18 -8.34 15.86
N GLU A 12 18.07 -8.76 16.76
CA GLU A 12 19.50 -8.91 16.46
C GLU A 12 19.72 -9.91 15.31
N SER A 13 18.99 -11.03 15.26
CA SER A 13 19.17 -12.03 14.21
C SER A 13 18.79 -11.46 12.84
N VAL A 14 17.68 -10.70 12.78
CA VAL A 14 17.20 -10.04 11.57
C VAL A 14 18.18 -8.97 11.11
N ALA A 15 18.72 -8.17 12.02
CA ALA A 15 19.71 -7.15 11.70
C ALA A 15 21.00 -7.77 11.12
N ARG A 16 21.45 -8.90 11.67
CA ARG A 16 22.62 -9.65 11.18
C ARG A 16 22.36 -10.24 9.79
N GLU A 17 21.20 -10.83 9.56
CA GLU A 17 20.83 -11.36 8.24
C GLU A 17 20.75 -10.25 7.20
N LEU A 18 20.15 -9.11 7.53
CA LEU A 18 20.09 -7.93 6.66
C LEU A 18 21.50 -7.46 6.25
N GLU A 19 22.45 -7.45 7.20
CA GLU A 19 23.84 -7.11 6.90
C GLU A 19 24.50 -8.13 5.96
N ILE A 20 24.28 -9.43 6.18
CA ILE A 20 24.81 -10.50 5.32
C ILE A 20 24.26 -10.37 3.90
N ILE A 21 22.94 -10.20 3.76
CA ILE A 21 22.26 -10.06 2.46
C ILE A 21 22.74 -8.79 1.75
N SER A 22 22.87 -7.67 2.48
CA SER A 22 23.42 -6.42 1.95
C SER A 22 24.80 -6.60 1.32
N LYS A 23 25.69 -7.31 2.00
CA LYS A 23 27.02 -7.63 1.47
C LYS A 23 26.96 -8.57 0.27
N ALA A 24 26.13 -9.62 0.34
CA ALA A 24 26.01 -10.62 -0.72
C ALA A 24 25.45 -10.03 -2.03
N LEU A 25 24.49 -9.12 -1.93
CA LEU A 25 23.85 -8.47 -3.08
C LEU A 25 24.56 -7.18 -3.53
N ASN A 26 25.59 -6.75 -2.79
CA ASN A 26 26.26 -5.47 -2.99
C ASN A 26 25.27 -4.29 -3.07
N LYS A 27 24.29 -4.29 -2.17
CA LYS A 27 23.27 -3.24 -2.02
C LYS A 27 23.30 -2.70 -0.61
N SER A 28 22.92 -1.44 -0.42
CA SER A 28 22.77 -0.90 0.93
C SER A 28 21.61 -1.58 1.67
N GLN A 29 21.72 -1.67 3.00
CA GLN A 29 20.61 -2.16 3.84
C GLN A 29 19.33 -1.33 3.63
N LYS A 30 19.47 -0.02 3.34
CA LYS A 30 18.36 0.88 2.98
C LYS A 30 17.60 0.36 1.76
N GLU A 31 18.30 0.07 0.67
CA GLU A 31 17.68 -0.40 -0.58
C GLU A 31 16.97 -1.74 -0.39
N ILE A 32 17.52 -2.63 0.44
CA ILE A 32 16.89 -3.92 0.75
C ILE A 32 15.62 -3.72 1.57
N VAL A 33 15.67 -2.87 2.60
CA VAL A 33 14.50 -2.56 3.44
C VAL A 33 13.41 -1.88 2.62
N GLU A 34 13.75 -0.92 1.76
CA GLU A 34 12.78 -0.27 0.86
C GLU A 34 12.13 -1.29 -0.08
N ALA A 35 12.91 -2.12 -0.78
CA ALA A 35 12.36 -3.14 -1.68
C ALA A 35 11.49 -4.19 -0.95
N ALA A 36 11.86 -4.57 0.28
CA ALA A 36 11.07 -5.50 1.08
C ALA A 36 9.75 -4.87 1.55
N LEU A 37 9.75 -3.60 1.94
CA LEU A 37 8.55 -2.87 2.32
C LEU A 37 7.63 -2.65 1.11
N ASP A 38 8.17 -2.28 -0.04
CA ASP A 38 7.40 -2.12 -1.28
C ASP A 38 6.68 -3.42 -1.64
N PHE A 39 7.42 -4.54 -1.65
CA PHE A 39 6.83 -5.86 -1.92
C PHE A 39 5.75 -6.25 -0.89
N TYR A 40 6.00 -5.97 0.40
CA TYR A 40 5.02 -6.26 1.43
C TYR A 40 3.76 -5.39 1.29
N PHE A 41 3.92 -4.12 0.94
CA PHE A 41 2.80 -3.20 0.72
C PHE A 41 1.95 -3.63 -0.46
N ASP A 42 2.55 -3.96 -1.60
CA ASP A 42 1.83 -4.49 -2.77
C ASP A 42 0.99 -5.74 -2.41
N TYR A 43 1.58 -6.64 -1.62
CA TYR A 43 0.88 -7.83 -1.14
C TYR A 43 -0.27 -7.48 -0.17
N THR A 44 -0.02 -6.58 0.79
CA THR A 44 -1.05 -6.20 1.76
C THR A 44 -2.17 -5.38 1.15
N ASP A 45 -1.91 -4.60 0.10
CA ASP A 45 -2.93 -3.82 -0.60
C ASP A 45 -4.00 -4.74 -1.20
N GLY A 46 -3.61 -5.91 -1.72
CA GLY A 46 -4.54 -6.95 -2.15
C GLY A 46 -5.43 -7.46 -1.01
N ILE A 47 -4.83 -7.79 0.15
CA ILE A 47 -5.57 -8.26 1.33
C ILE A 47 -6.54 -7.18 1.85
N ILE A 48 -6.10 -5.93 1.86
CA ILE A 48 -6.93 -4.79 2.29
C ILE A 48 -8.09 -4.61 1.32
N ALA A 49 -7.84 -4.70 0.00
CA ALA A 49 -8.90 -4.60 -1.01
C ALA A 49 -9.94 -5.72 -0.87
N ASP A 50 -9.49 -6.95 -0.62
CA ASP A 50 -10.38 -8.09 -0.36
C ASP A 50 -11.25 -7.84 0.88
N LYS A 51 -10.62 -7.40 1.98
CA LYS A 51 -11.33 -7.07 3.21
C LYS A 51 -12.37 -5.96 3.02
N ILE A 52 -12.01 -4.89 2.31
CA ILE A 52 -12.94 -3.79 1.98
C ILE A 52 -14.10 -4.33 1.14
N THR A 53 -13.82 -5.19 0.16
CA THR A 53 -14.83 -5.81 -0.70
C THR A 53 -15.81 -6.65 0.12
N ASP A 54 -15.32 -7.43 1.07
CA ASP A 54 -16.17 -8.24 1.95
C ASP A 54 -16.96 -7.38 2.94
N ASP A 55 -16.38 -6.32 3.51
CA ASP A 55 -17.09 -5.38 4.37
C ASP A 55 -18.21 -4.62 3.62
N ILE A 56 -18.04 -4.36 2.31
CA ILE A 56 -19.09 -3.86 1.42
C ILE A 56 -20.21 -4.90 1.24
N LYS A 57 -19.86 -6.17 0.94
CA LYS A 57 -20.85 -7.25 0.77
C LYS A 57 -21.66 -7.48 2.05
N GLU A 58 -21.01 -7.40 3.20
CA GLU A 58 -21.63 -7.58 4.52
C GLU A 58 -22.45 -6.34 4.96
N GLY A 59 -22.47 -5.27 4.17
CA GLY A 59 -23.25 -4.06 4.44
C GLY A 59 -22.68 -3.20 5.58
N LYS A 60 -21.44 -3.47 6.02
CA LYS A 60 -20.73 -2.68 7.04
C LYS A 60 -20.20 -1.36 6.47
N ILE A 61 -19.96 -1.32 5.17
CA ILE A 61 -19.55 -0.13 4.42
C ILE A 61 -20.69 0.25 3.48
N LYS A 62 -21.21 1.48 3.62
CA LYS A 62 -22.16 2.05 2.65
C LYS A 62 -21.41 2.41 1.37
N VAL A 63 -21.83 1.81 0.27
CA VAL A 63 -21.44 2.22 -1.09
C VAL A 63 -22.52 3.17 -1.59
N TYR A 64 -22.11 4.28 -2.17
CA TYR A 64 -23.01 5.26 -2.80
C TYR A 64 -22.86 5.15 -4.31
N ASP A 65 -23.97 5.29 -5.03
CA ASP A 65 -23.91 5.34 -6.49
C ASP A 65 -23.14 6.58 -6.92
N SER A 66 -22.23 6.43 -7.89
CA SER A 66 -21.38 7.53 -8.31
C SER A 66 -22.20 8.69 -8.86
N LYS A 67 -23.31 8.42 -9.55
CA LYS A 67 -24.21 9.45 -10.08
C LYS A 67 -24.85 10.26 -8.97
N GLU A 68 -25.33 9.59 -7.91
CA GLU A 68 -25.91 10.27 -6.75
C GLU A 68 -24.89 11.17 -6.04
N VAL A 69 -23.64 10.71 -5.91
CA VAL A 69 -22.55 11.50 -5.31
C VAL A 69 -22.18 12.70 -6.17
N TYR A 70 -22.14 12.55 -7.50
CA TYR A 70 -21.83 13.64 -8.43
C TYR A 70 -22.94 14.69 -8.48
N ASP A 71 -24.20 14.24 -8.46
CA ASP A 71 -25.37 15.12 -8.38
C ASP A 71 -25.35 15.94 -7.07
N GLU A 72 -25.01 15.32 -5.93
CA GLU A 72 -24.91 16.00 -4.63
C GLU A 72 -23.73 17.00 -4.56
N LEU A 73 -22.60 16.68 -5.21
CA LEU A 73 -21.41 17.53 -5.26
C LEU A 73 -21.45 18.59 -6.38
N GLY A 74 -22.47 18.57 -7.25
CA GLY A 74 -22.60 19.49 -8.38
C GLY A 74 -21.53 19.31 -9.46
N ILE A 75 -21.04 18.08 -9.63
CA ILE A 75 -20.00 17.73 -10.61
C ILE A 75 -20.69 17.19 -11.87
N ASP A 76 -20.62 17.93 -12.98
CA ASP A 76 -21.18 17.52 -14.26
C ASP A 76 -20.21 16.57 -14.98
N VAL A 77 -20.46 15.26 -14.88
CA VAL A 77 -19.62 14.23 -15.51
C VAL A 77 -20.10 14.01 -16.94
N LYS A 78 -19.32 14.47 -17.92
CA LYS A 78 -19.58 14.15 -19.33
C LYS A 78 -19.31 12.67 -19.56
N GLU A 79 -20.33 11.92 -19.96
CA GLU A 79 -20.18 10.54 -20.42
C GLU A 79 -19.16 10.52 -21.57
N VAL A 80 -18.01 9.90 -21.33
CA VAL A 80 -17.09 9.54 -22.40
C VAL A 80 -17.57 8.19 -22.91
N GLU A 81 -18.38 8.20 -23.97
CA GLU A 81 -18.77 6.99 -24.69
C GLU A 81 -17.49 6.29 -25.18
N GLY A 82 -17.30 5.05 -24.72
CA GLY A 82 -16.25 4.13 -25.18
C GLY A 82 -16.75 3.21 -26.27
#